data_AF-A0A3D4Z6G9-F1
#
_entry.id   AF-A0A3D4Z6G9-F1
#
_cell.length_a   1.000
_cell.length_b   1.000
_cell.length_c   1.000
_cell.angle_alpha   90.00
_cell.angle_beta   90.00
_cell.angle_gamma   90.00
#
_symmetry.space_group_name_H-M   'P 1'
#
loop_
_entity.id
_entity.type
_entity.pdbx_description
1 polymer ?
#
loop_
_entity_poly.entity_id
_entity_poly.type
_entity_poly.pdbx_seq_one_letter_code
_entity_poly.pdbx_strand_id
1 'polypeptide(L)'
;MLLTGGFALMLAALLPTVDCGGSSSGSEDSEKMPGDITIASPTTWSNKSVAVTGKITIVAGGSLTLDHATLLFEPEVEDSLMLEIQDGGSLHAVAATLKSGSGKQYNVEVHGTAAARFEAGSFATNHSGLRFYDTSTLTADASDVEEVQVHDKVTLNIQNGAAAYVVCFFTGNVTADYGSGEFAAGSGISRDISVKSAPGMAGSIHLANADISGFQLDLVGSASVSIAGGSEIVLALHLEDYVNSNFTSGITNVTGGSVDFSASGNPKFQWTNSQISAVNLYLGGSSDVIWNGPTTFVEVNAMDSSRLTLNGGVKLWANLLETYNTALVVLNGVTLLEDEATFPSITAEDKSSITINNVAATANTQVYRVDSGKISINGGSGW
;
A
#
# COMPACT_ATOMS: atom_id res chain seq x y z
N MET A 1 24.29 16.40 -17.36
CA MET A 1 22.90 16.48 -17.87
C MET A 1 22.12 15.44 -17.07
N LEU A 2 21.64 15.86 -15.90
CA LEU A 2 20.98 14.98 -14.92
C LEU A 2 19.54 14.76 -15.37
N LEU A 3 19.19 13.51 -15.67
CA LEU A 3 17.81 13.05 -15.71
C LEU A 3 17.41 12.73 -14.27
N THR A 4 16.55 13.56 -13.70
CA THR A 4 15.83 13.32 -12.45
C THR A 4 14.73 12.29 -12.74
N GLY A 5 14.93 11.05 -12.29
CA GLY A 5 13.91 10.00 -12.31
C GLY A 5 12.80 10.34 -11.31
N GLY A 6 11.56 10.28 -11.77
CA GLY A 6 10.35 10.52 -10.99
C GLY A 6 10.22 9.52 -9.85
N PHE A 7 9.66 10.01 -8.74
CA PHE A 7 9.36 9.27 -7.53
C PHE A 7 7.89 8.84 -7.59
N ALA A 8 7.61 7.54 -7.54
CA ALA A 8 6.31 7.03 -7.11
C ALA A 8 6.36 6.75 -5.60
N LEU A 9 6.10 7.81 -4.82
CA LEU A 9 5.50 7.72 -3.49
C LEU A 9 4.26 8.63 -3.58
N MET A 10 3.12 8.08 -3.16
CA MET A 10 1.76 8.57 -3.38
C MET A 10 1.63 10.09 -3.50
N LEU A 11 1.53 10.54 -4.75
CA LEU A 11 0.93 11.81 -5.07
C LEU A 11 -0.56 11.67 -4.76
N ALA A 12 -0.99 12.17 -3.61
CA ALA A 12 -2.27 12.86 -3.57
C ALA A 12 -2.20 13.88 -4.71
N ALA A 13 -2.92 13.63 -5.80
CA ALA A 13 -3.02 14.56 -6.90
C ALA A 13 -3.30 15.94 -6.31
N LEU A 14 -2.39 16.89 -6.56
CA LEU A 14 -2.67 18.31 -6.44
C LEU A 14 -3.88 18.58 -7.34
N LEU A 15 -5.08 18.48 -6.78
CA LEU A 15 -6.26 19.09 -7.35
C LEU A 15 -5.95 20.59 -7.49
N PRO A 16 -6.27 21.23 -8.63
CA PRO A 16 -6.08 22.66 -8.76
C PRO A 16 -6.81 23.36 -7.62
N THR A 17 -6.07 24.09 -6.80
CA THR A 17 -6.62 25.13 -5.95
C THR A 17 -7.32 26.14 -6.87
N VAL A 18 -8.64 26.04 -6.96
CA VAL A 18 -9.46 27.17 -7.41
C VAL A 18 -9.45 28.18 -6.27
N ASP A 19 -8.37 28.95 -6.18
CA ASP A 19 -8.43 30.24 -5.51
C ASP A 19 -9.03 31.24 -6.50
N CYS A 20 -10.29 31.61 -6.23
CA CYS A 20 -10.84 32.90 -6.60
C CYS A 20 -12.01 33.22 -5.66
N GLY A 21 -11.72 33.95 -4.58
CA GLY A 21 -12.66 34.92 -4.00
C GLY A 21 -13.39 34.44 -2.75
N GLY A 22 -13.09 35.08 -1.62
CA GLY A 22 -13.73 34.80 -0.35
C GLY A 22 -15.24 35.06 -0.33
N SER A 23 -15.97 34.20 0.37
CA SER A 23 -17.15 34.57 1.17
C SER A 23 -17.61 33.37 2.00
N SER A 24 -17.80 33.61 3.30
CA SER A 24 -18.55 32.84 4.31
C SER A 24 -18.23 31.34 4.47
N SER A 25 -17.61 31.01 5.62
CA SER A 25 -17.58 29.69 6.24
C SER A 25 -18.99 29.12 6.41
N GLY A 26 -19.44 28.30 5.46
CA GLY A 26 -20.44 27.27 5.70
C GLY A 26 -19.70 26.03 6.16
N SER A 27 -19.86 25.63 7.42
CA SER A 27 -19.60 24.24 7.79
C SER A 27 -20.54 23.40 6.94
N GLU A 28 -20.02 22.52 6.08
CA GLU A 28 -20.86 21.50 5.47
C GLU A 28 -21.41 20.65 6.62
N ASP A 29 -22.71 20.80 6.91
CA ASP A 29 -23.41 19.97 7.88
C ASP A 29 -23.45 18.54 7.35
N SER A 30 -22.46 17.72 7.70
CA SER A 30 -22.49 16.29 7.44
C SER A 30 -23.50 15.62 8.38
N GLU A 31 -24.40 14.81 7.82
CA GLU A 31 -25.26 13.93 8.62
C GLU A 31 -24.37 12.93 9.37
N LYS A 32 -24.31 13.02 10.70
CA LYS A 32 -23.56 12.07 11.52
C LYS A 32 -24.39 10.82 11.78
N MET A 33 -23.89 9.67 11.35
CA MET A 33 -24.45 8.36 11.67
C MET A 33 -23.52 7.64 12.66
N PRO A 34 -23.89 7.62 13.96
CA PRO A 34 -23.05 6.99 14.96
C PRO A 34 -23.18 5.46 14.91
N GLY A 35 -22.06 4.78 15.15
CA GLY A 35 -21.99 3.33 15.28
C GLY A 35 -22.06 2.57 13.96
N ASP A 36 -22.16 1.25 14.07
CA ASP A 36 -22.13 0.36 12.92
C ASP A 36 -23.46 0.40 12.14
N ILE A 37 -23.36 0.31 10.81
CA ILE A 37 -24.49 0.42 9.89
C ILE A 37 -24.55 -0.84 9.04
N THR A 38 -25.68 -1.54 9.04
CA THR A 38 -25.91 -2.67 8.12
C THR A 38 -26.82 -2.25 6.96
N ILE A 39 -26.32 -2.40 5.73
CA ILE A 39 -27.10 -2.22 4.50
C ILE A 39 -27.56 -3.60 4.02
N ALA A 40 -28.80 -3.97 4.35
CA ALA A 40 -29.40 -5.26 3.99
C ALA A 40 -30.39 -5.19 2.81
N SER A 41 -30.64 -3.99 2.29
CA SER A 41 -31.52 -3.73 1.15
C SER A 41 -30.97 -2.56 0.33
N PRO A 42 -31.41 -2.40 -0.94
CA PRO A 42 -31.03 -1.26 -1.74
C PRO A 42 -31.26 0.06 -1.01
N THR A 43 -30.18 0.83 -0.86
CA THR A 43 -30.13 2.10 -0.14
C THR A 43 -29.39 3.10 -0.99
N THR A 44 -29.92 4.31 -1.11
CA THR A 44 -29.30 5.40 -1.87
C THR A 44 -29.06 6.59 -0.96
N TRP A 45 -27.83 7.08 -0.96
CA TRP A 45 -27.46 8.38 -0.38
C TRP A 45 -27.10 9.30 -1.54
N SER A 46 -27.94 10.32 -1.76
CA SER A 46 -27.80 11.23 -2.89
C SER A 46 -27.67 12.68 -2.43
N ASN A 47 -26.76 13.43 -3.06
CA ASN A 47 -26.54 14.86 -2.84
C ASN A 47 -26.36 15.25 -1.35
N LYS A 48 -25.59 14.44 -0.62
CA LYS A 48 -25.38 14.65 0.82
C LYS A 48 -24.00 14.23 1.28
N SER A 49 -23.57 14.80 2.41
CA SER A 49 -22.38 14.39 3.15
C SER A 49 -22.81 13.57 4.37
N VAL A 50 -22.25 12.37 4.52
CA VAL A 50 -22.52 11.45 5.64
C VAL A 50 -21.21 11.14 6.34
N ALA A 51 -21.16 11.40 7.65
CA ALA A 51 -20.03 11.02 8.50
C ALA A 51 -20.38 9.79 9.33
N VAL A 52 -19.55 8.75 9.25
CA VAL A 52 -19.75 7.48 9.95
C VAL A 52 -18.62 7.22 10.93
N THR A 53 -18.98 6.92 12.19
CA THR A 53 -17.99 6.62 13.25
C THR A 53 -17.80 5.12 13.45
N GLY A 54 -18.72 4.29 12.97
CA GLY A 54 -18.62 2.83 13.00
C GLY A 54 -18.50 2.23 11.60
N LYS A 55 -18.43 0.91 11.55
CA LYS A 55 -18.27 0.15 10.31
C LYS A 55 -19.58 0.10 9.54
N ILE A 56 -19.53 0.36 8.23
CA ILE A 56 -20.61 0.02 7.31
C ILE A 56 -20.41 -1.41 6.82
N THR A 57 -21.43 -2.25 6.96
CA THR A 57 -21.46 -3.60 6.39
C THR A 57 -22.59 -3.71 5.37
N ILE A 58 -22.26 -3.97 4.11
CA ILE A 58 -23.22 -4.30 3.05
C ILE A 58 -23.30 -5.82 2.96
N VAL A 59 -24.43 -6.39 3.34
CA VAL A 59 -24.63 -7.86 3.36
C VAL A 59 -25.21 -8.35 2.03
N ALA A 60 -25.29 -9.67 1.87
CA ALA A 60 -25.89 -10.32 0.70
C ALA A 60 -27.27 -9.72 0.34
N GLY A 61 -27.45 -9.31 -0.92
CA GLY A 61 -28.67 -8.67 -1.41
C GLY A 61 -28.83 -7.19 -1.03
N GLY A 62 -27.98 -6.68 -0.15
CA GLY A 62 -27.81 -5.25 0.12
C GLY A 62 -27.07 -4.55 -1.02
N SER A 63 -27.42 -3.28 -1.25
CA SER A 63 -26.66 -2.42 -2.15
C SER A 63 -26.67 -0.99 -1.64
N LEU A 64 -25.50 -0.34 -1.64
CA LEU A 64 -25.37 1.08 -1.32
C LEU A 64 -25.03 1.84 -2.60
N THR A 65 -25.89 2.77 -2.99
CA THR A 65 -25.58 3.76 -4.03
C THR A 65 -25.23 5.10 -3.39
N LEU A 66 -24.03 5.60 -3.67
CA LEU A 66 -23.59 6.94 -3.35
C LEU A 66 -23.65 7.77 -4.63
N ASP A 67 -24.54 8.76 -4.68
CA ASP A 67 -24.82 9.55 -5.88
C ASP A 67 -24.59 11.03 -5.59
N HIS A 68 -23.50 11.61 -6.11
CA HIS A 68 -23.07 12.96 -5.75
C HIS A 68 -22.98 13.13 -4.23
N ALA A 69 -22.50 12.09 -3.54
CA ALA A 69 -22.44 12.03 -2.09
C ALA A 69 -20.99 11.98 -1.59
N THR A 70 -20.78 12.51 -0.39
CA THR A 70 -19.51 12.41 0.33
C THR A 70 -19.70 11.48 1.52
N LEU A 71 -18.91 10.41 1.58
CA LEU A 71 -18.82 9.52 2.73
C LEU A 71 -17.52 9.80 3.49
N LEU A 72 -17.67 10.30 4.71
CA LEU A 72 -16.57 10.60 5.63
C LEU A 72 -16.45 9.48 6.65
N PHE A 73 -15.35 8.76 6.63
CA PHE A 73 -15.05 7.77 7.68
C PHE A 73 -14.34 8.45 8.85
N GLU A 74 -14.83 8.28 10.07
CA GLU A 74 -14.19 8.81 11.29
C GLU A 74 -13.58 7.65 12.12
N PRO A 75 -12.57 6.92 11.62
CA PRO A 75 -11.96 5.81 12.37
C PRO A 75 -11.25 6.29 13.63
N GLU A 76 -11.31 5.46 14.68
CA GLU A 76 -10.67 5.73 15.98
C GLU A 76 -9.15 5.49 15.95
N VAL A 77 -8.66 4.58 15.09
CA VAL A 77 -7.24 4.23 14.91
C VAL A 77 -6.91 4.09 13.44
N GLU A 78 -5.62 4.13 13.09
CA GLU A 78 -5.14 3.86 11.73
C GLU A 78 -5.54 2.46 11.26
N ASP A 79 -5.62 2.26 9.95
CA ASP A 79 -5.93 0.96 9.31
C ASP A 79 -7.29 0.34 9.72
N SER A 80 -8.23 1.14 10.23
CA SER A 80 -9.53 0.63 10.68
C SER A 80 -10.39 0.15 9.51
N LEU A 81 -10.97 -1.05 9.60
CA LEU A 81 -12.00 -1.51 8.66
C LEU A 81 -13.29 -0.72 8.84
N MET A 82 -13.57 0.21 7.91
CA MET A 82 -14.72 1.11 7.99
C MET A 82 -15.83 0.77 6.99
N LEU A 83 -15.53 0.02 5.93
CA LEU A 83 -16.52 -0.48 4.98
C LEU A 83 -16.22 -1.93 4.61
N GLU A 84 -17.19 -2.80 4.83
CA GLU A 84 -17.14 -4.21 4.47
C GLU A 84 -18.30 -4.53 3.52
N ILE A 85 -17.99 -5.08 2.36
CA ILE A 85 -18.98 -5.58 1.40
C ILE A 85 -18.87 -7.10 1.38
N GLN A 86 -19.83 -7.76 2.01
CA GLN A 86 -19.86 -9.22 2.11
C GLN A 86 -20.36 -9.85 0.82
N ASP A 87 -20.16 -11.16 0.69
CA ASP A 87 -20.58 -11.95 -0.48
C ASP A 87 -22.01 -11.61 -0.95
N GLY A 88 -22.15 -11.30 -2.25
CA GLY A 88 -23.42 -10.90 -2.86
C GLY A 88 -23.92 -9.48 -2.53
N GLY A 89 -23.13 -8.68 -1.81
CA GLY A 89 -23.36 -7.25 -1.59
C GLY A 89 -22.79 -6.37 -2.72
N SER A 90 -23.16 -5.08 -2.75
CA SER A 90 -22.58 -4.15 -3.72
C SER A 90 -22.50 -2.68 -3.29
N LEU A 91 -21.46 -1.99 -3.75
CA LEU A 91 -21.31 -0.54 -3.68
C LEU A 91 -21.31 0.06 -5.10
N HIS A 92 -22.07 1.13 -5.28
CA HIS A 92 -22.04 1.94 -6.50
C HIS A 92 -21.84 3.42 -6.16
N ALA A 93 -20.68 3.96 -6.50
CA ALA A 93 -20.29 5.36 -6.30
C ALA A 93 -20.33 6.10 -7.65
N VAL A 94 -21.16 7.14 -7.74
CA VAL A 94 -21.35 7.97 -8.93
C VAL A 94 -21.09 9.42 -8.55
N ALA A 95 -20.05 10.02 -9.13
CA ALA A 95 -19.56 11.35 -8.76
C ALA A 95 -19.43 11.52 -7.22
N ALA A 96 -19.02 10.46 -6.53
CA ALA A 96 -19.01 10.39 -5.07
C ALA A 96 -17.59 10.44 -4.51
N THR A 97 -17.45 10.91 -3.28
CA THR A 97 -16.16 10.97 -2.58
C THR A 97 -16.19 10.11 -1.33
N LEU A 98 -15.25 9.17 -1.21
CA LEU A 98 -14.96 8.41 0.00
C LEU A 98 -13.61 8.91 0.54
N LYS A 99 -13.58 9.37 1.79
CA LYS A 99 -12.36 9.87 2.42
C LYS A 99 -12.39 9.76 3.94
N SER A 100 -11.22 9.86 4.55
CA SER A 100 -11.12 10.03 6.00
C SER A 100 -11.61 11.40 6.45
N GLY A 101 -12.53 11.42 7.40
CA GLY A 101 -12.97 12.60 8.14
C GLY A 101 -12.14 12.85 9.41
N SER A 102 -11.46 11.84 9.96
CA SER A 102 -10.61 11.98 11.16
C SER A 102 -9.13 12.24 10.84
N GLY A 103 -8.74 12.15 9.56
CA GLY A 103 -7.35 12.27 9.11
C GLY A 103 -6.55 10.97 9.21
N LYS A 104 -7.11 9.92 9.83
CA LYS A 104 -6.51 8.58 9.94
C LYS A 104 -6.93 7.69 8.77
N GLN A 105 -6.09 6.76 8.38
CA GLN A 105 -6.36 5.78 7.34
C GLN A 105 -7.52 4.86 7.72
N TYR A 106 -8.29 4.48 6.71
CA TYR A 106 -9.36 3.49 6.80
C TYR A 106 -9.18 2.43 5.72
N ASN A 107 -9.84 1.29 5.90
CA ASN A 107 -9.89 0.21 4.92
C ASN A 107 -11.29 -0.02 4.38
N VAL A 108 -11.32 -0.50 3.14
CA VAL A 108 -12.48 -1.12 2.52
C VAL A 108 -12.16 -2.56 2.19
N GLU A 109 -13.03 -3.49 2.58
CA GLU A 109 -12.93 -4.89 2.22
C GLU A 109 -14.14 -5.35 1.41
N VAL A 110 -13.90 -6.16 0.38
CA VAL A 110 -14.94 -6.70 -0.53
C VAL A 110 -14.73 -8.20 -0.70
N HIS A 111 -15.72 -9.02 -0.36
CA HIS A 111 -15.57 -10.48 -0.23
C HIS A 111 -16.48 -11.27 -1.18
N GLY A 112 -16.14 -12.55 -1.42
CA GLY A 112 -16.96 -13.48 -2.20
C GLY A 112 -17.19 -13.03 -3.65
N THR A 113 -18.45 -12.86 -4.02
CA THR A 113 -18.91 -12.40 -5.34
C THR A 113 -19.33 -10.93 -5.35
N ALA A 114 -19.05 -10.20 -4.27
CA ALA A 114 -19.42 -8.81 -4.14
C ALA A 114 -18.71 -7.89 -5.15
N ALA A 115 -19.27 -6.71 -5.37
CA ALA A 115 -18.74 -5.75 -6.32
C ALA A 115 -18.74 -4.32 -5.78
N ALA A 116 -17.70 -3.56 -6.13
CA ALA A 116 -17.65 -2.12 -5.96
C ALA A 116 -17.41 -1.45 -7.31
N ARG A 117 -18.16 -0.38 -7.58
CA ARG A 117 -18.04 0.40 -8.81
C ARG A 117 -17.94 1.88 -8.49
N PHE A 118 -16.95 2.54 -9.08
CA PHE A 118 -16.70 3.98 -9.02
C PHE A 118 -16.82 4.54 -10.43
N GLU A 119 -17.68 5.51 -10.64
CA GLU A 119 -17.88 6.13 -11.94
C GLU A 119 -18.11 7.65 -11.86
N ALA A 120 -18.03 8.30 -13.02
CA ALA A 120 -18.35 9.71 -13.21
C ALA A 120 -17.53 10.67 -12.33
N GLY A 121 -16.22 10.45 -12.23
CA GLY A 121 -15.33 11.28 -11.41
C GLY A 121 -15.50 11.02 -9.92
N SER A 122 -15.70 9.76 -9.53
CA SER A 122 -15.67 9.39 -8.11
C SER A 122 -14.24 9.29 -7.60
N PHE A 123 -14.07 9.43 -6.29
CA PHE A 123 -12.77 9.38 -5.62
C PHE A 123 -12.82 8.52 -4.36
N ALA A 124 -11.84 7.64 -4.17
CA ALA A 124 -11.52 7.01 -2.90
C ALA A 124 -10.09 7.39 -2.49
N THR A 125 -9.94 8.09 -1.37
CA THR A 125 -8.67 8.69 -0.95
C THR A 125 -8.43 8.55 0.55
N ASN A 126 -7.17 8.71 0.96
CA ASN A 126 -6.68 8.65 2.33
C ASN A 126 -7.11 7.37 3.04
N HIS A 127 -6.85 6.25 2.37
CA HIS A 127 -7.16 4.91 2.84
C HIS A 127 -5.91 4.04 2.80
N SER A 128 -5.83 3.04 3.66
CA SER A 128 -4.74 2.06 3.68
C SER A 128 -4.95 0.91 2.69
N GLY A 129 -6.01 0.98 1.87
CA GLY A 129 -6.20 0.16 0.69
C GLY A 129 -7.66 -0.21 0.45
N LEU A 130 -7.99 -0.46 -0.82
CA LEU A 130 -9.20 -1.19 -1.21
C LEU A 130 -8.83 -2.67 -1.40
N ARG A 131 -9.30 -3.51 -0.48
CA ARG A 131 -8.92 -4.93 -0.36
C ARG A 131 -10.04 -5.81 -0.90
N PHE A 132 -9.80 -6.46 -2.04
CA PHE A 132 -10.78 -7.32 -2.71
C PHE A 132 -10.38 -8.78 -2.55
N TYR A 133 -11.31 -9.62 -2.12
CA TYR A 133 -11.11 -11.05 -1.81
C TYR A 133 -11.92 -11.97 -2.72
N ASP A 134 -11.51 -13.24 -2.78
CA ASP A 134 -12.20 -14.31 -3.49
C ASP A 134 -12.40 -14.03 -4.99
N THR A 135 -13.65 -13.81 -5.43
CA THR A 135 -14.06 -13.56 -6.82
C THR A 135 -14.65 -12.17 -6.99
N SER A 136 -14.40 -11.28 -6.02
CA SER A 136 -14.98 -9.94 -6.02
C SER A 136 -14.44 -9.08 -7.16
N THR A 137 -15.18 -8.01 -7.48
CA THR A 137 -14.86 -7.16 -8.62
C THR A 137 -14.80 -5.68 -8.22
N LEU A 138 -13.74 -5.00 -8.66
CA LEU A 138 -13.69 -3.54 -8.73
C LEU A 138 -13.92 -3.09 -10.18
N THR A 139 -14.68 -2.01 -10.35
CA THR A 139 -14.66 -1.20 -11.57
C THR A 139 -14.43 0.26 -11.22
N ALA A 140 -13.35 0.86 -11.71
CA ALA A 140 -13.11 2.30 -11.68
C ALA A 140 -13.19 2.82 -13.12
N ASP A 141 -14.17 3.67 -13.39
CA ASP A 141 -14.46 4.25 -14.71
C ASP A 141 -14.41 5.77 -14.62
N ALA A 142 -13.40 6.38 -15.26
CA ALA A 142 -13.14 7.82 -15.18
C ALA A 142 -13.17 8.34 -13.72
N SER A 143 -12.58 7.56 -12.80
CA SER A 143 -12.64 7.76 -11.35
C SER A 143 -11.32 7.28 -10.73
N ASP A 144 -10.85 7.97 -9.70
CA ASP A 144 -9.55 7.68 -9.09
C ASP A 144 -9.73 6.86 -7.80
N VAL A 145 -8.97 5.78 -7.70
CA VAL A 145 -8.91 4.90 -6.54
C VAL A 145 -7.45 4.78 -6.12
N GLU A 146 -7.08 5.27 -4.94
CA GLU A 146 -5.68 5.49 -4.57
C GLU A 146 -4.84 4.20 -4.61
N GLU A 147 -5.21 3.20 -3.82
CA GLU A 147 -4.55 1.89 -3.73
C GLU A 147 -5.58 0.75 -3.83
N VAL A 148 -5.32 -0.22 -4.70
CA VAL A 148 -6.19 -1.38 -4.89
C VAL A 148 -5.39 -2.67 -4.88
N GLN A 149 -5.86 -3.63 -4.09
CA GLN A 149 -5.20 -4.91 -3.89
C GLN A 149 -5.84 -6.02 -4.72
N VAL A 150 -4.99 -6.84 -5.35
CA VAL A 150 -5.37 -8.02 -6.13
C VAL A 150 -4.80 -9.26 -5.47
N HIS A 151 -5.69 -10.09 -4.98
CA HIS A 151 -5.37 -11.44 -4.53
C HIS A 151 -6.46 -12.44 -4.97
N ASP A 152 -6.30 -13.73 -4.67
CA ASP A 152 -7.22 -14.80 -5.06
C ASP A 152 -7.66 -14.78 -6.54
N LYS A 153 -8.95 -14.58 -6.83
CA LYS A 153 -9.54 -14.54 -8.18
C LYS A 153 -10.24 -13.21 -8.45
N VAL A 154 -9.76 -12.15 -7.82
CA VAL A 154 -10.29 -10.79 -7.96
C VAL A 154 -10.20 -10.30 -9.39
N THR A 155 -11.18 -9.49 -9.80
CA THR A 155 -11.16 -8.79 -11.08
C THR A 155 -11.13 -7.28 -10.86
N LEU A 156 -10.09 -6.60 -11.36
CA LEU A 156 -10.03 -5.14 -11.42
C LEU A 156 -10.28 -4.67 -12.84
N ASN A 157 -11.17 -3.70 -13.01
CA ASN A 157 -11.37 -2.99 -14.28
C ASN A 157 -11.08 -1.51 -14.04
N ILE A 158 -9.98 -1.01 -14.58
CA ILE A 158 -9.58 0.40 -14.48
C ILE A 158 -9.63 0.99 -15.89
N GLN A 159 -10.50 1.97 -16.12
CA GLN A 159 -10.81 2.41 -17.48
C GLN A 159 -11.13 3.90 -17.61
N ASN A 160 -11.07 4.39 -18.85
CA ASN A 160 -11.50 5.74 -19.26
C ASN A 160 -10.84 6.88 -18.47
N GLY A 161 -9.54 6.77 -18.23
CA GLY A 161 -8.74 7.75 -17.50
C GLY A 161 -8.81 7.61 -15.98
N ALA A 162 -9.42 6.54 -15.47
CA ALA A 162 -9.33 6.19 -14.06
C ALA A 162 -7.87 5.98 -13.62
N ALA A 163 -7.50 6.51 -12.46
CA ALA A 163 -6.18 6.33 -11.88
C ALA A 163 -6.15 5.30 -10.73
N ALA A 164 -5.04 4.55 -10.62
CA ALA A 164 -4.80 3.63 -9.51
C ALA A 164 -3.32 3.34 -9.23
N TYR A 165 -3.00 3.05 -7.97
CA TYR A 165 -1.83 2.26 -7.56
C TYR A 165 -2.26 0.81 -7.30
N VAL A 166 -1.62 -0.16 -7.94
CA VAL A 166 -2.08 -1.56 -7.90
C VAL A 166 -1.12 -2.44 -7.11
N VAL A 167 -1.62 -3.14 -6.10
CA VAL A 167 -0.87 -4.12 -5.30
C VAL A 167 -1.22 -5.52 -5.75
N CYS A 168 -0.24 -6.28 -6.23
CA CYS A 168 -0.40 -7.65 -6.70
C CYS A 168 0.22 -8.62 -5.71
N PHE A 169 -0.60 -9.47 -5.08
CA PHE A 169 -0.13 -10.50 -4.17
C PHE A 169 0.31 -11.77 -4.90
N PHE A 170 1.38 -12.38 -4.41
CA PHE A 170 1.94 -13.66 -4.84
C PHE A 170 2.25 -14.49 -3.60
N THR A 171 1.34 -15.40 -3.24
CA THR A 171 1.37 -16.11 -1.96
C THR A 171 1.59 -17.61 -2.13
N GLY A 172 2.56 -18.14 -1.40
CA GLY A 172 2.86 -19.56 -1.35
C GLY A 172 3.57 -20.06 -2.62
N ASN A 173 3.39 -21.33 -2.96
CA ASN A 173 4.13 -21.98 -4.05
C ASN A 173 3.57 -21.61 -5.44
N VAL A 174 3.81 -20.36 -5.84
CA VAL A 174 3.44 -19.80 -7.14
C VAL A 174 4.69 -19.64 -7.99
N THR A 175 4.58 -19.92 -9.29
CA THR A 175 5.56 -19.50 -10.29
C THR A 175 4.88 -18.71 -11.40
N ALA A 176 5.32 -17.46 -11.58
CA ALA A 176 4.79 -16.55 -12.58
C ALA A 176 5.93 -15.88 -13.35
N ASP A 177 5.74 -15.74 -14.66
CA ASP A 177 6.66 -15.05 -15.56
C ASP A 177 5.84 -14.08 -16.40
N TYR A 178 6.24 -12.82 -16.35
CA TYR A 178 5.53 -11.71 -16.95
C TYR A 178 6.40 -11.06 -18.01
N GLY A 179 5.81 -10.93 -19.20
CA GLY A 179 6.45 -10.40 -20.39
C GLY A 179 6.77 -8.91 -20.28
N SER A 180 7.43 -8.41 -21.32
CA SER A 180 7.86 -7.01 -21.38
C SER A 180 6.70 -6.04 -21.22
N GLY A 181 6.74 -5.23 -20.18
CA GLY A 181 5.87 -4.09 -19.98
C GLY A 181 4.58 -4.38 -19.24
N GLU A 182 4.27 -5.61 -18.83
CA GLU A 182 3.01 -5.92 -18.12
C GLU A 182 2.83 -5.07 -16.86
N PHE A 183 3.91 -4.85 -16.11
CA PHE A 183 3.95 -3.97 -14.94
C PHE A 183 4.66 -2.63 -15.20
N ALA A 184 4.42 -2.01 -16.35
CA ALA A 184 4.88 -0.64 -16.58
C ALA A 184 3.83 0.38 -16.09
N ALA A 185 4.22 1.33 -15.26
CA ALA A 185 3.38 2.47 -14.89
C ALA A 185 3.33 3.54 -16.00
N GLY A 186 2.34 4.44 -15.96
CA GLY A 186 2.13 5.51 -16.92
C GLY A 186 0.66 5.84 -17.19
N SER A 187 0.43 6.84 -18.05
CA SER A 187 -0.90 7.29 -18.43
C SER A 187 -1.42 6.65 -19.71
N GLY A 188 -2.75 6.47 -19.81
CA GLY A 188 -3.42 5.94 -21.00
C GLY A 188 -3.07 4.48 -21.34
N ILE A 189 -2.73 3.68 -20.34
CA ILE A 189 -2.32 2.29 -20.51
C ILE A 189 -3.51 1.40 -20.85
N SER A 190 -3.32 0.47 -21.79
CA SER A 190 -4.32 -0.56 -22.13
C SER A 190 -3.68 -1.94 -22.21
N ARG A 191 -4.11 -2.87 -21.35
CA ARG A 191 -3.65 -4.27 -21.31
C ARG A 191 -4.46 -5.11 -20.32
N ASP A 192 -4.38 -6.42 -20.49
CA ASP A 192 -4.86 -7.42 -19.54
C ASP A 192 -3.69 -8.09 -18.85
N ILE A 193 -3.78 -8.29 -17.53
CA ILE A 193 -2.78 -9.00 -16.73
C ILE A 193 -3.50 -10.11 -15.95
N SER A 194 -3.00 -11.34 -16.05
CA SER A 194 -3.46 -12.45 -15.20
C SER A 194 -2.48 -12.65 -14.05
N VAL A 195 -2.86 -12.21 -12.85
CA VAL A 195 -2.02 -12.27 -11.66
C VAL A 195 -2.19 -13.62 -10.99
N LYS A 196 -1.18 -14.49 -11.08
CA LYS A 196 -1.19 -15.78 -10.36
C LYS A 196 -1.01 -15.56 -8.86
N SER A 197 -2.09 -15.28 -8.15
CA SER A 197 -2.03 -14.83 -6.76
C SER A 197 -1.65 -15.92 -5.76
N ALA A 198 -2.06 -17.17 -6.00
CA ALA A 198 -1.81 -18.32 -5.12
C ALA A 198 -1.95 -19.65 -5.90
N PRO A 199 -1.59 -20.81 -5.33
CA PRO A 199 -1.76 -22.10 -6.01
C PRO A 199 -3.20 -22.35 -6.48
N GLY A 200 -3.38 -22.42 -7.80
CA GLY A 200 -4.70 -22.64 -8.43
C GLY A 200 -5.62 -21.41 -8.44
N MET A 201 -5.12 -20.24 -8.06
CA MET A 201 -5.86 -18.97 -8.07
C MET A 201 -5.17 -17.94 -8.96
N ALA A 202 -5.97 -17.18 -9.69
CA ALA A 202 -5.49 -16.11 -10.54
C ALA A 202 -6.50 -14.98 -10.56
N GLY A 203 -6.06 -13.79 -10.15
CA GLY A 203 -6.78 -12.55 -10.34
C GLY A 203 -6.57 -12.02 -11.76
N SER A 204 -7.34 -10.99 -12.11
CA SER A 204 -7.24 -10.32 -13.39
C SER A 204 -7.28 -8.80 -13.21
N ILE A 205 -6.46 -8.12 -14.01
CA ILE A 205 -6.45 -6.66 -14.10
C ILE A 205 -6.71 -6.33 -15.57
N HIS A 206 -7.82 -5.65 -15.83
CA HIS A 206 -8.16 -5.07 -17.11
C HIS A 206 -7.90 -3.56 -17.06
N LEU A 207 -6.92 -3.11 -17.84
CA LEU A 207 -6.61 -1.70 -18.03
C LEU A 207 -7.09 -1.26 -19.41
N ALA A 208 -7.88 -0.21 -19.47
CA ALA A 208 -8.40 0.35 -20.72
C ALA A 208 -8.33 1.88 -20.70
N ASN A 209 -7.25 2.45 -21.26
CA ASN A 209 -6.92 3.86 -21.12
C ASN A 209 -6.85 4.29 -19.64
N ALA A 210 -6.10 3.54 -18.83
CA ALA A 210 -5.94 3.76 -17.39
C ALA A 210 -4.66 4.53 -17.06
N ASP A 211 -4.67 5.27 -15.96
CA ASP A 211 -3.51 5.99 -15.45
C ASP A 211 -2.93 5.28 -14.22
N ILE A 212 -1.85 4.53 -14.41
CA ILE A 212 -1.24 3.74 -13.33
C ILE A 212 -0.02 4.45 -12.77
N SER A 213 -0.07 4.79 -11.48
CA SER A 213 1.02 5.50 -10.79
C SER A 213 2.19 4.57 -10.43
N GLY A 214 1.91 3.28 -10.25
CA GLY A 214 2.91 2.29 -9.87
C GLY A 214 2.28 0.92 -9.62
N PHE A 215 3.15 -0.06 -9.40
CA PHE A 215 2.76 -1.40 -8.97
C PHE A 215 3.54 -1.81 -7.74
N GLN A 216 2.86 -2.36 -6.73
CA GLN A 216 3.50 -3.17 -5.71
C GLN A 216 3.40 -4.64 -6.11
N LEU A 217 4.53 -5.35 -6.08
CA LEU A 217 4.57 -6.80 -6.21
C LEU A 217 4.87 -7.37 -4.83
N ASP A 218 3.88 -8.01 -4.25
CA ASP A 218 3.92 -8.51 -2.88
C ASP A 218 4.17 -10.01 -2.86
N LEU A 219 5.37 -10.42 -2.45
CA LEU A 219 5.79 -11.81 -2.47
C LEU A 219 5.83 -12.40 -1.06
N VAL A 220 5.05 -13.47 -0.88
CA VAL A 220 4.86 -14.17 0.40
C VAL A 220 5.14 -15.66 0.25
N GLY A 221 5.88 -16.22 1.21
CA GLY A 221 6.24 -17.64 1.20
C GLY A 221 7.12 -17.99 0.00
N SER A 222 6.89 -19.13 -0.65
CA SER A 222 7.77 -19.65 -1.70
C SER A 222 7.49 -19.10 -3.11
N ALA A 223 6.91 -17.90 -3.22
CA ALA A 223 6.55 -17.32 -4.50
C ALA A 223 7.79 -17.04 -5.36
N SER A 224 7.73 -17.39 -6.65
CA SER A 224 8.78 -17.16 -7.64
C SER A 224 8.24 -16.36 -8.81
N VAL A 225 8.61 -15.09 -8.90
CA VAL A 225 8.10 -14.18 -9.93
C VAL A 225 9.24 -13.63 -10.79
N SER A 226 9.07 -13.62 -12.10
CA SER A 226 9.91 -12.87 -13.03
C SER A 226 9.11 -11.84 -13.79
N ILE A 227 9.68 -10.65 -13.98
CA ILE A 227 9.09 -9.58 -14.81
C ILE A 227 10.11 -9.04 -15.81
N ALA A 228 9.60 -8.51 -16.92
CA ALA A 228 10.41 -7.74 -17.86
C ALA A 228 9.78 -6.36 -18.17
N GLY A 229 10.61 -5.33 -18.38
CA GLY A 229 10.13 -4.03 -18.85
C GLY A 229 9.22 -3.26 -17.88
N GLY A 230 9.28 -3.55 -16.58
CA GLY A 230 8.46 -2.88 -15.56
C GLY A 230 9.02 -1.52 -15.13
N SER A 231 8.14 -0.63 -14.64
CA SER A 231 8.52 0.70 -14.15
C SER A 231 7.65 1.11 -12.97
N GLU A 232 8.20 1.93 -12.08
CA GLU A 232 7.57 2.31 -10.80
C GLU A 232 7.11 1.10 -9.98
N ILE A 233 8.02 0.12 -9.87
CA ILE A 233 7.78 -1.09 -9.08
C ILE A 233 8.25 -0.88 -7.64
N VAL A 234 7.35 -1.14 -6.70
CA VAL A 234 7.69 -1.43 -5.31
C VAL A 234 7.70 -2.95 -5.13
N LEU A 235 8.80 -3.47 -4.61
CA LEU A 235 8.93 -4.90 -4.31
C LEU A 235 8.68 -5.13 -2.83
N ALA A 236 7.56 -5.77 -2.47
CA ALA A 236 7.28 -6.18 -1.10
C ALA A 236 7.79 -7.61 -0.87
N LEU A 237 8.63 -7.79 0.15
CA LEU A 237 9.28 -9.05 0.50
C LEU A 237 8.88 -9.48 1.91
N HIS A 238 8.17 -10.60 2.02
CA HIS A 238 7.90 -11.25 3.28
C HIS A 238 8.92 -12.37 3.51
N LEU A 239 9.77 -12.19 4.52
CA LEU A 239 10.83 -13.12 4.89
C LEU A 239 10.55 -13.70 6.28
N GLU A 240 10.32 -15.01 6.36
CA GLU A 240 10.08 -15.75 7.60
C GLU A 240 11.19 -16.77 7.83
N ASP A 241 11.71 -16.83 9.06
CA ASP A 241 12.82 -17.70 9.46
C ASP A 241 14.04 -17.65 8.52
N TYR A 242 14.27 -16.49 7.88
CA TYR A 242 15.37 -16.31 6.92
C TYR A 242 16.63 -15.84 7.63
N VAL A 243 17.73 -16.58 7.44
CA VAL A 243 19.03 -16.25 8.02
C VAL A 243 20.01 -15.88 6.92
N ASN A 244 20.52 -14.65 6.96
CA ASN A 244 21.56 -14.17 6.06
C ASN A 244 22.44 -13.14 6.75
N SER A 245 23.69 -13.49 6.98
CA SER A 245 24.65 -12.61 7.67
C SER A 245 25.29 -11.55 6.77
N ASN A 246 25.01 -11.51 5.47
CA ASN A 246 25.62 -10.53 4.56
C ASN A 246 24.92 -10.42 3.17
N PHE A 247 23.71 -9.88 3.12
CA PHE A 247 23.06 -9.57 1.84
C PHE A 247 23.71 -8.34 1.20
N THR A 248 24.34 -8.50 0.02
CA THR A 248 25.15 -7.45 -0.62
C THR A 248 24.65 -7.00 -2.00
N SER A 249 23.67 -7.69 -2.56
CA SER A 249 23.13 -7.37 -3.88
C SER A 249 22.37 -6.05 -3.87
N GLY A 250 22.56 -5.23 -4.89
CA GLY A 250 21.72 -4.05 -5.10
C GLY A 250 20.36 -4.44 -5.68
N ILE A 251 19.27 -3.89 -5.13
CA ILE A 251 17.90 -4.12 -5.65
C ILE A 251 17.40 -2.88 -6.38
N THR A 252 17.54 -1.70 -5.78
CA THR A 252 17.06 -0.45 -6.38
C THR A 252 18.13 0.21 -7.24
N ASN A 253 17.72 1.04 -8.20
CA ASN A 253 18.60 1.73 -9.17
C ASN A 253 19.42 0.79 -10.07
N VAL A 254 18.96 -0.45 -10.27
CA VAL A 254 19.49 -1.39 -11.25
C VAL A 254 18.38 -1.83 -12.19
N THR A 255 18.68 -1.93 -13.50
CA THR A 255 17.68 -2.27 -14.53
C THR A 255 17.46 -3.76 -14.72
N GLY A 256 18.22 -4.60 -14.01
CA GLY A 256 18.09 -6.05 -14.06
C GLY A 256 18.80 -6.70 -12.89
N GLY A 257 18.28 -7.84 -12.44
CA GLY A 257 18.82 -8.53 -11.29
C GLY A 257 17.96 -9.69 -10.84
N SER A 258 18.38 -10.30 -9.74
CA SER A 258 17.63 -11.36 -9.08
C SER A 258 17.88 -11.35 -7.58
N VAL A 259 16.84 -11.63 -6.81
CA VAL A 259 16.92 -12.02 -5.40
C VAL A 259 16.34 -13.42 -5.25
N ASP A 260 16.99 -14.25 -4.46
CA ASP A 260 16.60 -15.65 -4.26
C ASP A 260 16.77 -16.01 -2.79
N PHE A 261 15.64 -16.09 -2.08
CA PHE A 261 15.57 -16.43 -0.66
C PHE A 261 15.01 -17.85 -0.45
N SER A 262 14.85 -18.63 -1.52
CA SER A 262 14.11 -19.90 -1.55
C SER A 262 14.68 -21.01 -0.67
N ALA A 263 15.96 -20.91 -0.25
CA ALA A 263 16.59 -21.89 0.62
C ALA A 263 15.86 -22.08 1.96
N SER A 264 15.10 -21.07 2.42
CA SER A 264 14.27 -21.13 3.63
C SER A 264 12.77 -21.11 3.33
N GLY A 265 12.34 -21.47 2.12
CA GLY A 265 10.93 -21.41 1.73
C GLY A 265 10.40 -19.98 1.48
N ASN A 266 11.30 -19.01 1.34
CA ASN A 266 11.00 -17.60 1.10
C ASN A 266 11.01 -17.24 -0.41
N PRO A 267 10.61 -16.01 -0.77
CA PRO A 267 10.39 -15.67 -2.17
C PRO A 267 11.64 -15.64 -3.03
N LYS A 268 11.39 -15.66 -4.35
CA LYS A 268 12.35 -15.40 -5.40
C LYS A 268 11.77 -14.38 -6.37
N PHE A 269 12.60 -13.43 -6.76
CA PHE A 269 12.21 -12.42 -7.73
C PHE A 269 13.33 -12.16 -8.74
N GLN A 270 12.96 -12.06 -10.01
CA GLN A 270 13.88 -11.75 -11.11
C GLN A 270 13.31 -10.64 -11.96
N TRP A 271 14.18 -9.74 -12.43
CA TRP A 271 13.74 -8.64 -13.29
C TRP A 271 14.75 -8.36 -14.39
N THR A 272 14.26 -7.97 -15.57
CA THR A 272 15.09 -7.60 -16.73
C THR A 272 14.51 -6.38 -17.42
N ASN A 273 15.35 -5.38 -17.69
CA ASN A 273 14.93 -4.08 -18.22
C ASN A 273 13.80 -3.43 -17.40
N SER A 274 13.77 -3.70 -16.09
CA SER A 274 12.77 -3.16 -15.18
C SER A 274 13.44 -2.32 -14.11
N GLN A 275 12.76 -1.28 -13.64
CA GLN A 275 13.23 -0.47 -12.52
C GLN A 275 12.45 -0.83 -11.25
N ILE A 276 13.16 -1.33 -10.24
CA ILE A 276 12.64 -1.42 -8.88
C ILE A 276 12.94 -0.09 -8.18
N SER A 277 11.89 0.68 -7.92
CA SER A 277 11.97 2.01 -7.33
C SER A 277 12.24 1.91 -5.82
N ALA A 278 11.57 0.98 -5.13
CA ALA A 278 11.72 0.78 -3.70
C ALA A 278 11.40 -0.67 -3.27
N VAL A 279 11.70 -0.97 -2.01
CA VAL A 279 11.41 -2.25 -1.37
C VAL A 279 10.60 -2.01 -0.09
N ASN A 280 9.56 -2.82 0.13
CA ASN A 280 8.95 -3.01 1.44
C ASN A 280 9.47 -4.34 2.01
N LEU A 281 9.84 -4.36 3.30
CA LEU A 281 10.41 -5.55 3.93
C LEU A 281 9.62 -5.91 5.19
N TYR A 282 9.04 -7.11 5.19
CA TYR A 282 8.35 -7.69 6.33
C TYR A 282 9.16 -8.89 6.82
N LEU A 283 9.77 -8.76 7.99
CA LEU A 283 10.69 -9.76 8.56
C LEU A 283 10.08 -10.39 9.80
N GLY A 284 9.78 -11.69 9.74
CA GLY A 284 9.09 -12.43 10.81
C GLY A 284 9.86 -13.63 11.36
N GLY A 285 9.28 -14.26 12.38
CA GLY A 285 9.80 -15.48 13.02
C GLY A 285 11.15 -15.28 13.70
N SER A 286 12.08 -16.20 13.43
CA SER A 286 13.46 -16.21 13.93
C SER A 286 14.47 -15.69 12.90
N SER A 287 14.03 -14.87 11.95
CA SER A 287 14.90 -14.32 10.90
C SER A 287 16.07 -13.53 11.48
N ASP A 288 17.25 -13.62 10.85
CA ASP A 288 18.46 -12.87 11.25
C ASP A 288 19.20 -12.40 9.99
N VAL A 289 19.01 -11.12 9.65
CA VAL A 289 19.41 -10.55 8.36
C VAL A 289 20.31 -9.33 8.55
N ILE A 290 21.46 -9.35 7.88
CA ILE A 290 22.34 -8.19 7.74
C ILE A 290 22.32 -7.74 6.27
N TRP A 291 21.85 -6.52 6.04
CA TRP A 291 21.67 -5.91 4.74
C TRP A 291 22.73 -4.84 4.46
N ASN A 292 23.61 -5.13 3.51
CA ASN A 292 24.69 -4.27 3.03
C ASN A 292 24.47 -3.80 1.58
N GLY A 293 23.55 -4.44 0.85
CA GLY A 293 23.27 -4.13 -0.54
C GLY A 293 22.63 -2.75 -0.73
N PRO A 294 22.98 -2.01 -1.80
CA PRO A 294 22.30 -0.76 -2.15
C PRO A 294 20.81 -0.97 -2.35
N THR A 295 19.97 -0.37 -1.50
CA THR A 295 18.52 -0.55 -1.53
C THR A 295 17.84 0.68 -0.96
N THR A 296 16.70 1.04 -1.54
CA THR A 296 15.80 2.08 -1.02
C THR A 296 14.60 1.37 -0.42
N PHE A 297 14.45 1.45 0.90
CA PHE A 297 13.28 0.92 1.60
C PHE A 297 12.25 2.02 1.81
N VAL A 298 10.97 1.70 1.60
CA VAL A 298 9.83 2.59 1.91
C VAL A 298 9.16 2.17 3.21
N GLU A 299 8.98 0.88 3.41
CA GLU A 299 8.38 0.30 4.62
C GLU A 299 9.26 -0.86 5.13
N VAL A 300 9.46 -0.91 6.44
CA VAL A 300 10.24 -1.97 7.09
C VAL A 300 9.56 -2.37 8.39
N ASN A 301 9.03 -3.59 8.42
CA ASN A 301 8.40 -4.16 9.59
C ASN A 301 9.20 -5.37 10.08
N ALA A 302 9.65 -5.33 11.34
CA ALA A 302 10.29 -6.48 11.98
C ALA A 302 9.44 -6.97 13.16
N MET A 303 9.04 -8.24 13.13
CA MET A 303 8.14 -8.85 14.11
C MET A 303 8.75 -10.08 14.79
N ASP A 304 8.04 -10.63 15.78
CA ASP A 304 8.44 -11.80 16.56
C ASP A 304 9.81 -11.66 17.25
N SER A 305 10.77 -12.53 16.92
CA SER A 305 12.13 -12.57 17.45
C SER A 305 13.18 -12.20 16.40
N SER A 306 12.73 -11.63 15.28
CA SER A 306 13.57 -11.33 14.14
C SER A 306 14.64 -10.28 14.45
N ARG A 307 15.74 -10.32 13.70
CA ARG A 307 16.85 -9.38 13.79
C ARG A 307 17.17 -8.85 12.40
N LEU A 308 17.19 -7.54 12.27
CA LEU A 308 17.56 -6.85 11.03
C LEU A 308 18.66 -5.84 11.31
N THR A 309 19.73 -5.88 10.54
CA THR A 309 20.74 -4.82 10.50
C THR A 309 20.77 -4.20 9.11
N LEU A 310 20.47 -2.91 9.01
CA LEU A 310 20.60 -2.12 7.79
C LEU A 310 21.88 -1.26 7.87
N ASN A 311 22.78 -1.40 6.91
CA ASN A 311 24.05 -0.66 6.88
C ASN A 311 24.07 0.47 5.83
N GLY A 312 25.12 1.29 5.80
CA GLY A 312 25.16 2.55 5.05
C GLY A 312 25.05 2.51 3.52
N GLY A 313 24.89 1.33 2.91
CA GLY A 313 24.43 1.21 1.52
C GLY A 313 22.91 1.48 1.36
N VAL A 314 22.18 1.52 2.47
CA VAL A 314 20.72 1.63 2.49
C VAL A 314 20.25 3.08 2.56
N LYS A 315 19.22 3.39 1.77
CA LYS A 315 18.36 4.55 1.94
C LYS A 315 17.02 4.12 2.52
N LEU A 316 16.48 4.85 3.48
CA LEU A 316 15.24 4.50 4.16
C LEU A 316 14.32 5.72 4.20
N TRP A 317 13.15 5.62 3.57
CA TRP A 317 12.02 6.47 3.91
C TRP A 317 11.53 5.98 5.27
N ALA A 318 11.81 6.73 6.32
CA ALA A 318 11.55 6.29 7.68
C ALA A 318 10.07 6.44 8.07
N ASN A 319 9.14 6.55 7.10
CA ASN A 319 7.72 6.79 7.33
C ASN A 319 7.03 5.59 7.99
N LEU A 320 7.42 4.36 7.62
CA LEU A 320 6.81 3.12 8.13
C LEU A 320 7.90 2.13 8.55
N LEU A 321 8.86 2.56 9.38
CA LEU A 321 9.78 1.61 10.03
C LEU A 321 9.23 1.26 11.40
N GLU A 322 8.73 0.03 11.54
CA GLU A 322 8.10 -0.43 12.77
C GLU A 322 8.70 -1.75 13.27
N THR A 323 8.81 -1.89 14.59
CA THR A 323 9.25 -3.12 15.23
C THR A 323 8.28 -3.56 16.32
N TYR A 324 7.97 -4.86 16.34
CA TYR A 324 6.98 -5.45 17.25
C TYR A 324 7.58 -6.58 18.10
N ASN A 325 6.83 -7.03 19.10
CA ASN A 325 7.14 -8.14 19.98
C ASN A 325 8.52 -8.07 20.63
N THR A 326 9.51 -8.84 20.17
CA THR A 326 10.89 -8.87 20.68
C THR A 326 11.92 -8.63 19.57
N ALA A 327 11.46 -8.14 18.41
CA ALA A 327 12.31 -7.91 17.26
C ALA A 327 13.38 -6.85 17.55
N LEU A 328 14.49 -6.94 16.84
CA LEU A 328 15.60 -5.99 16.91
C LEU A 328 15.93 -5.45 15.52
N VAL A 329 15.82 -4.13 15.35
CA VAL A 329 16.35 -3.43 14.16
C VAL A 329 17.58 -2.62 14.56
N VAL A 330 18.64 -2.70 13.76
CA VAL A 330 19.85 -1.90 13.89
C VAL A 330 20.08 -1.11 12.61
N LEU A 331 20.06 0.22 12.71
CA LEU A 331 20.39 1.13 11.62
C LEU A 331 21.83 1.62 11.79
N ASN A 332 22.71 1.31 10.86
CA ASN A 332 24.14 1.64 10.92
C ASN A 332 24.55 2.52 9.73
N GLY A 333 24.55 3.83 9.92
CA GLY A 333 24.94 4.79 8.87
C GLY A 333 23.98 4.81 7.68
N VAL A 334 22.74 4.33 7.85
CA VAL A 334 21.66 4.44 6.87
C VAL A 334 21.41 5.90 6.52
N THR A 335 21.08 6.18 5.25
CA THR A 335 20.62 7.50 4.82
C THR A 335 19.10 7.57 4.97
N LEU A 336 18.58 8.47 5.81
CA LEU A 336 17.14 8.72 5.88
C LEU A 336 16.69 9.62 4.71
N LEU A 337 15.49 9.34 4.21
CA LEU A 337 14.80 10.12 3.20
C LEU A 337 13.53 10.71 3.83
N GLU A 338 13.18 11.92 3.38
CA GLU A 338 12.00 12.68 3.80
C GLU A 338 11.19 13.08 2.56
N ASP A 339 9.86 13.09 2.70
CA ASP A 339 8.99 13.92 1.86
C ASP A 339 8.35 15.00 2.73
N GLU A 340 7.84 16.05 2.09
CA GLU A 340 7.25 17.19 2.79
C GLU A 340 5.83 16.91 3.32
N ALA A 341 5.24 15.75 3.00
CA ALA A 341 3.82 15.44 3.22
C ALA A 341 3.57 14.41 4.34
N THR A 342 4.54 13.53 4.62
CA THR A 342 4.49 12.47 5.61
C THR A 342 5.78 12.49 6.42
N PHE A 343 5.61 12.58 7.75
CA PHE A 343 6.75 12.63 8.65
C PHE A 343 7.37 11.24 8.77
N PRO A 344 8.71 11.09 8.66
CA PRO A 344 9.34 9.82 8.96
C PRO A 344 9.06 9.42 10.42
N SER A 345 8.27 8.36 10.64
CA SER A 345 8.05 7.74 11.94
C SER A 345 8.76 6.40 12.07
N ILE A 346 9.80 6.39 12.93
CA ILE A 346 10.44 5.17 13.38
C ILE A 346 9.78 4.74 14.70
N THR A 347 9.12 3.58 14.72
CA THR A 347 8.32 3.15 15.87
C THR A 347 8.82 1.82 16.44
N ALA A 348 9.07 1.78 17.76
CA ALA A 348 9.32 0.55 18.49
C ALA A 348 8.16 0.26 19.45
N GLU A 349 7.49 -0.87 19.26
CA GLU A 349 6.35 -1.33 20.05
C GLU A 349 6.68 -2.54 20.93
N ASP A 350 5.76 -2.94 21.81
CA ASP A 350 5.89 -4.10 22.69
C ASP A 350 7.19 -4.14 23.51
N LYS A 351 8.06 -5.12 23.31
CA LYS A 351 9.39 -5.28 23.93
C LYS A 351 10.49 -5.23 22.86
N SER A 352 10.15 -4.76 21.66
CA SER A 352 11.07 -4.65 20.54
C SER A 352 12.13 -3.59 20.81
N SER A 353 13.15 -3.54 19.96
CA SER A 353 14.23 -2.57 20.09
C SER A 353 14.73 -2.08 18.75
N ILE A 354 14.98 -0.77 18.67
CA ILE A 354 15.64 -0.13 17.55
C ILE A 354 16.93 0.52 18.05
N THR A 355 18.05 0.19 17.41
CA THR A 355 19.34 0.84 17.67
C THR A 355 19.76 1.63 16.43
N ILE A 356 19.98 2.92 16.61
CA ILE A 356 20.33 3.84 15.53
C ILE A 356 21.75 4.34 15.76
N ASN A 357 22.66 4.03 14.86
CA ASN A 357 24.08 4.34 14.98
C ASN A 357 24.54 5.20 13.79
N ASN A 358 25.13 6.36 14.08
CA ASN A 358 25.72 7.24 13.07
C ASN A 358 24.78 7.63 11.91
N VAL A 359 23.48 7.76 12.17
CA VAL A 359 22.49 8.20 11.18
C VAL A 359 22.24 9.70 11.36
N ALA A 360 22.34 10.47 10.27
CA ALA A 360 21.91 11.86 10.25
C ALA A 360 20.40 11.89 10.01
N ALA A 361 19.64 12.15 11.07
CA ALA A 361 18.25 12.50 10.97
C ALA A 361 18.08 13.86 10.31
N THR A 362 16.95 13.97 9.64
CA THR A 362 16.52 15.09 8.85
C THR A 362 15.46 15.82 9.68
N ALA A 363 15.20 17.11 9.43
CA ALA A 363 14.67 18.03 10.45
C ALA A 363 13.29 17.66 11.03
N ASN A 364 12.52 16.80 10.36
CA ASN A 364 11.19 16.37 10.77
C ASN A 364 11.11 14.87 11.10
N THR A 365 12.25 14.19 11.24
CA THR A 365 12.26 12.77 11.64
C THR A 365 11.71 12.62 13.05
N GLN A 366 10.69 11.77 13.20
CA GLN A 366 10.05 11.46 14.47
C GLN A 366 10.34 10.01 14.87
N VAL A 367 10.51 9.80 16.17
CA VAL A 367 10.87 8.51 16.72
C VAL A 367 9.99 8.20 17.91
N TYR A 368 9.26 7.11 17.82
CA TYR A 368 8.22 6.74 18.75
C TYR A 368 8.57 5.47 19.50
N ARG A 369 8.32 5.52 20.79
CA ARG A 369 8.23 4.33 21.62
C ARG A 369 6.78 4.16 22.03
N VAL A 370 6.25 2.98 21.76
CA VAL A 370 4.96 2.51 22.29
C VAL A 370 5.24 1.44 23.34
N ASP A 371 4.49 1.46 24.44
CA ASP A 371 4.60 0.51 25.56
C ASP A 371 6.04 0.31 26.09
N SER A 372 6.56 -0.92 26.01
CA SER A 372 7.88 -1.30 26.54
C SER A 372 8.97 -1.28 25.46
N GLY A 373 8.68 -0.75 24.26
CA GLY A 373 9.61 -0.65 23.15
C GLY A 373 10.84 0.16 23.56
N LYS A 374 11.96 -0.06 22.89
CA LYS A 374 13.22 0.63 23.24
C LYS A 374 13.88 1.21 22.01
N ILE A 375 14.33 2.45 22.14
CA ILE A 375 15.09 3.12 21.10
C ILE A 375 16.38 3.64 21.71
N SER A 376 17.50 3.31 21.07
CA SER A 376 18.84 3.77 21.43
C SER A 376 19.44 4.49 20.24
N ILE A 377 19.80 5.75 20.42
CA ILE A 377 20.47 6.57 19.39
C ILE A 377 21.90 6.81 19.84
N ASN A 378 22.87 6.32 19.07
CA ASN A 378 24.30 6.41 19.36
C ASN A 378 25.01 7.15 18.22
N GLY A 379 25.23 8.45 18.42
CA GLY A 379 25.85 9.33 17.42
C GLY A 379 24.86 9.77 16.32
N GLY A 380 25.41 10.37 15.25
CA GLY A 380 24.58 11.05 14.24
C GLY A 380 24.24 12.49 14.61
N SER A 381 23.26 13.07 13.91
CA SER A 381 22.79 14.45 14.09
C SER A 381 21.30 14.56 13.76
N GLY A 382 20.60 15.58 14.27
CA GLY A 382 19.24 15.92 13.82
C GLY A 382 18.07 15.18 14.51
N TRP A 383 18.35 14.41 15.59
CA TRP A 383 17.35 13.68 16.38
C TRP A 383 16.75 14.50 17.52
#